data_AF-R9HVD1-F1
#
_entry.id   AF-R9HVD1-F1
#
_cell.length_a   1.000
_cell.length_b   1.000
_cell.length_c   1.000
_cell.angle_alpha   90.00
_cell.angle_beta   90.00
_cell.angle_gamma   90.00
#
_symmetry.space_group_name_H-M   'P 1'
#
loop_
_entity.id
_entity.type
_entity.pdbx_description
1 polymer ?
#
loop_
_entity_poly.entity_id
_entity_poly.type
_entity_poly.pdbx_seq_one_letter_code
_entity_poly.pdbx_strand_id
1 'polypeptide(L)'
;MEIKKTSKASLENKKSSWLLVGYVIVLVFMFVAFEWSKRDVRIDMSGAITENVFEQEIEIPITEQPELVAPPPPQAPAIAEVLTIVDDNDNVKETAIASSEEIGEAVIIKPISPTVDEEIPVEDEIFEVVEKNPEFSYNGMSLMQYLGKSIKYPTIAQETGTQGRVIVQFVVNKDGSIVDVKVVRGVDPYLDKEAIRVISTMPKWKPGEQRGKPVRCKFTVPVMFKLQ
;
A
#
# COMPACT_ATOMS: atom_id res chain seq x y z
N MET A 1 14.75 -85.12 27.85
CA MET A 1 15.70 -85.01 26.71
C MET A 1 16.28 -83.60 26.78
N GLU A 2 17.44 -83.44 27.41
CA GLU A 2 18.01 -82.10 27.65
C GLU A 2 18.84 -81.65 26.45
N ILE A 3 18.45 -80.52 25.88
CA ILE A 3 19.09 -79.93 24.70
C ILE A 3 20.43 -79.34 25.15
N LYS A 4 21.53 -80.05 24.90
CA LYS A 4 22.89 -79.54 25.09
C LYS A 4 23.12 -78.36 24.13
N LYS A 5 22.95 -77.13 24.62
CA LYS A 5 23.29 -75.90 23.90
C LYS A 5 24.81 -75.87 23.71
N THR A 6 25.27 -76.03 22.47
CA THR A 6 26.69 -76.01 22.14
C THR A 6 27.18 -74.55 22.10
N SER A 7 28.34 -74.27 22.69
CA SER A 7 28.93 -72.91 22.75
C SER A 7 29.13 -72.28 21.35
N LYS A 8 29.33 -73.12 20.32
CA LYS A 8 29.44 -72.70 18.92
C LYS A 8 28.15 -72.10 18.33
N ALA A 9 26.99 -72.34 18.95
CA ALA A 9 25.71 -71.77 18.54
C ALA A 9 25.33 -70.50 19.32
N SER A 10 26.18 -70.01 20.23
CA SER A 10 25.94 -68.77 20.96
C SER A 10 26.20 -67.54 20.08
N LEU A 11 25.14 -66.82 19.73
CA LEU A 11 25.17 -65.59 18.93
C LEU A 11 25.52 -64.34 19.76
N GLU A 12 25.67 -64.45 21.08
CA GLU A 12 25.83 -63.28 21.95
C GLU A 12 27.10 -62.47 21.65
N ASN A 13 28.22 -63.15 21.39
CA ASN A 13 29.47 -62.50 21.04
C ASN A 13 29.44 -61.83 19.64
N LYS A 14 28.43 -62.17 18.81
CA LYS A 14 28.22 -61.61 17.48
C LYS A 14 27.10 -60.56 17.44
N LYS A 15 26.36 -60.35 18.55
CA LYS A 15 25.29 -59.34 18.64
C LYS A 15 25.83 -57.92 18.38
N SER A 16 27.00 -57.58 18.95
CA SER A 16 27.64 -56.28 18.73
C SER A 16 28.06 -56.08 17.26
N SER A 17 28.63 -57.12 16.63
CA SER A 17 28.98 -57.08 15.21
C SER A 17 27.74 -56.93 14.31
N TRP A 18 26.63 -57.60 14.64
CA TRP A 18 25.36 -57.44 13.91
C TRP A 18 24.74 -56.06 14.08
N LEU A 19 24.84 -55.48 15.29
CA LEU A 19 24.41 -54.10 15.55
C LEU A 19 25.25 -53.11 14.71
N LEU A 20 26.57 -53.26 14.71
CA LEU A 20 27.48 -52.40 13.95
C LEU A 20 27.22 -52.50 12.44
N VAL A 21 27.02 -53.71 11.90
CA VAL A 21 26.64 -53.92 10.50
C VAL A 21 25.31 -53.23 10.17
N GLY A 22 24.31 -53.33 11.06
CA GLY A 22 23.03 -52.62 10.90
C GLY A 22 23.20 -51.10 10.88
N TYR A 23 24.05 -50.54 11.74
CA TYR A 23 24.33 -49.11 11.79
C TYR A 23 24.98 -48.61 10.50
N VAL A 24 25.94 -49.36 9.95
CA VAL A 24 26.56 -49.04 8.65
C VAL A 24 25.52 -49.02 7.53
N ILE A 25 24.60 -49.99 7.52
CA ILE A 25 23.52 -50.05 6.52
C ILE A 25 22.58 -48.83 6.63
N VAL A 26 22.21 -48.44 7.85
CA VAL A 26 21.36 -47.24 8.09
C VAL A 26 22.07 -45.97 7.64
N LEU A 27 23.36 -45.81 7.94
CA LEU A 27 24.15 -44.65 7.50
C LEU A 27 24.29 -44.59 5.97
N VAL A 28 24.51 -45.73 5.31
CA VAL A 28 24.56 -45.80 3.84
C VAL A 28 23.20 -45.43 3.25
N PHE A 29 22.11 -45.94 3.81
CA PHE A 29 20.76 -45.59 3.36
C PHE A 29 20.47 -44.09 3.56
N MET A 30 20.87 -43.51 4.70
CA MET A 30 20.74 -42.08 4.96
C MET A 30 21.57 -41.23 3.98
N PHE A 31 22.80 -41.63 3.70
CA PHE A 31 23.67 -40.96 2.72
C PHE A 31 23.06 -41.00 1.32
N VAL A 32 22.58 -42.17 0.87
CA VAL A 32 21.88 -42.32 -0.41
C VAL A 32 20.59 -41.50 -0.44
N ALA A 33 19.85 -41.43 0.66
CA ALA A 33 18.64 -40.60 0.75
C ALA A 33 18.95 -39.10 0.68
N PHE A 34 20.06 -38.63 1.25
CA PHE A 34 20.52 -37.24 1.12
C PHE A 34 21.00 -36.92 -0.30
N GLU A 35 21.71 -37.84 -0.95
CA GLU A 35 22.12 -37.70 -2.37
C GLU A 35 20.91 -37.76 -3.32
N TRP A 36 19.91 -38.60 -3.02
CA TRP A 36 18.69 -38.71 -3.83
C TRP A 36 17.73 -37.53 -3.59
N SER A 37 17.80 -36.92 -2.40
CA SER A 37 17.17 -35.63 -2.13
C SER A 37 18.00 -34.50 -2.75
N LYS A 38 17.98 -34.42 -4.08
CA LYS A 38 18.37 -33.20 -4.80
C LYS A 38 17.44 -32.06 -4.40
N ARG A 39 17.76 -31.39 -3.30
CA ARG A 39 17.32 -30.03 -3.03
C ARG A 39 18.37 -29.07 -3.57
N ASP A 40 18.60 -29.15 -4.88
CA ASP A 40 19.00 -27.96 -5.63
C ASP A 40 17.74 -27.11 -5.79
N VAL A 41 17.37 -26.37 -4.75
CA VAL A 41 16.86 -25.02 -5.00
C VAL A 41 18.09 -24.13 -5.01
N ARG A 42 18.87 -24.24 -6.09
CA ARG A 42 19.70 -23.13 -6.51
C ARG A 42 18.74 -22.06 -6.98
N ILE A 43 18.36 -21.17 -6.05
CA ILE A 43 18.00 -19.82 -6.47
C ILE A 43 19.28 -19.30 -7.09
N ASP A 44 19.30 -19.28 -8.41
CA ASP A 44 20.31 -18.58 -9.17
C ASP A 44 20.16 -17.08 -8.86
N MET A 45 20.75 -16.68 -7.74
CA MET A 45 20.95 -15.28 -7.37
C MET A 45 22.23 -14.74 -8.00
N SER A 46 22.80 -15.45 -8.99
CA SER A 46 23.91 -14.97 -9.82
C SER A 46 23.43 -14.23 -11.06
N GLY A 47 22.14 -14.30 -11.41
CA GLY A 47 21.52 -13.45 -12.44
C GLY A 47 20.72 -12.26 -11.91
N ALA A 48 20.53 -12.14 -10.59
CA ALA A 48 19.68 -11.10 -9.99
C ALA A 48 20.46 -9.89 -9.46
N ILE A 49 21.77 -9.82 -9.70
CA ILE A 49 22.64 -8.72 -9.26
C ILE A 49 23.64 -8.33 -10.34
N THR A 50 23.22 -8.35 -11.61
CA THR A 50 23.92 -7.62 -12.67
C THR A 50 22.89 -7.05 -13.63
N GLU A 51 22.12 -6.08 -13.17
CA GLU A 51 21.72 -4.97 -14.03
C GLU A 51 21.81 -3.68 -13.23
N ASN A 52 22.94 -3.04 -13.41
CA ASN A 52 23.32 -1.74 -12.88
C ASN A 52 22.34 -0.66 -13.37
N VAL A 53 21.19 -0.48 -12.72
CA VAL A 53 20.28 0.64 -13.01
C VAL A 53 19.81 1.40 -11.74
N PHE A 54 20.12 0.92 -10.53
CA PHE A 54 19.63 1.57 -9.29
C PHE A 54 20.70 1.93 -8.26
N GLU A 55 21.96 2.01 -8.68
CA GLU A 55 23.03 2.73 -7.99
C GLU A 55 23.53 3.92 -8.84
N GLN A 56 22.69 4.47 -9.73
CA GLN A 56 22.80 5.91 -9.96
C GLN A 56 22.24 6.56 -8.70
N GLU A 57 23.13 6.69 -7.72
CA GLU A 57 23.29 7.88 -6.91
C GLU A 57 22.26 8.93 -7.31
N ILE A 58 21.14 8.94 -6.58
CA ILE A 58 20.24 10.08 -6.57
C ILE A 58 21.02 11.16 -5.81
N GLU A 59 22.05 11.71 -6.45
CA GLU A 59 22.41 13.10 -6.25
C GLU A 59 21.15 13.87 -6.65
N ILE A 60 20.31 14.16 -5.66
CA ILE A 60 19.35 15.24 -5.79
C ILE A 60 20.16 16.44 -6.30
N PRO A 61 19.93 16.93 -7.53
CA PRO A 61 20.50 18.23 -7.86
C PRO A 61 19.94 19.18 -6.80
N ILE A 62 20.81 19.94 -6.14
CA ILE A 62 20.36 21.12 -5.40
C ILE A 62 19.56 21.92 -6.42
N THR A 63 18.26 21.93 -6.22
CA THR A 63 17.37 22.82 -6.94
C THR A 63 17.67 24.19 -6.35
N GLU A 64 18.58 24.92 -6.99
CA GLU A 64 18.62 26.36 -6.81
C GLU A 64 17.24 26.86 -7.21
N GLN A 65 16.43 27.18 -6.20
CA GLN A 65 15.23 27.96 -6.40
C GLN A 65 15.69 29.22 -7.13
N PRO A 66 15.24 29.50 -8.37
CA PRO A 66 15.55 30.77 -8.99
C PRO A 66 15.11 31.83 -7.99
N GLU A 67 16.06 32.63 -7.52
CA GLU A 67 15.73 33.77 -6.68
C GLU A 67 14.78 34.61 -7.54
N LEU A 68 13.49 34.53 -7.23
CA LEU A 68 12.48 35.39 -7.85
C LEU A 68 12.89 36.78 -7.42
N VAL A 69 13.67 37.44 -8.27
CA VAL A 69 14.01 38.85 -8.11
C VAL A 69 12.68 39.51 -7.90
N ALA A 70 12.46 40.01 -6.67
CA ALA A 70 11.22 40.70 -6.35
C ALA A 70 11.04 41.74 -7.47
N PRO A 71 9.90 41.76 -8.17
CA PRO A 71 9.66 42.81 -9.15
C PRO A 71 9.94 44.13 -8.42
N PRO A 72 10.72 45.03 -9.05
CA PRO A 72 11.11 46.28 -8.40
C PRO A 72 9.85 46.89 -7.80
N PRO A 73 9.88 47.29 -6.51
CA PRO A 73 8.71 47.80 -5.83
C PRO A 73 8.05 48.83 -6.76
N PRO A 74 6.73 48.75 -6.98
CA PRO A 74 6.03 49.70 -7.82
C PRO A 74 6.48 51.09 -7.40
N GLN A 75 7.07 51.86 -8.32
CA GLN A 75 7.38 53.25 -8.04
C GLN A 75 6.07 53.88 -7.60
N ALA A 76 6.03 54.33 -6.35
CA ALA A 76 4.87 55.06 -5.85
C ALA A 76 4.59 56.18 -6.85
N PRO A 77 3.36 56.32 -7.38
CA PRO A 77 3.06 57.40 -8.28
C PRO A 77 3.43 58.70 -7.57
N ALA A 78 4.32 59.48 -8.17
CA ALA A 78 4.59 60.83 -7.73
C ALA A 78 3.25 61.57 -7.82
N ILE A 79 2.65 61.83 -6.67
CA ILE A 79 1.46 62.67 -6.57
C ILE A 79 1.96 64.06 -6.99
N ALA A 80 1.68 64.43 -8.24
CA ALA A 80 1.85 65.80 -8.67
C ALA A 80 0.88 66.65 -7.84
N GLU A 81 1.45 67.48 -6.97
CA GLU A 81 0.76 68.55 -6.28
C GLU A 81 0.05 69.44 -7.31
N VAL A 82 -1.27 69.35 -7.38
CA VAL A 82 -2.07 70.45 -7.90
C VAL A 82 -2.53 71.25 -6.70
N LEU A 83 -1.77 72.31 -6.43
CA LEU A 83 -2.21 73.42 -5.59
C LEU A 83 -3.42 74.07 -6.25
N THR A 84 -4.62 73.78 -5.77
CA THR A 84 -5.76 74.69 -5.94
C THR A 84 -5.66 75.73 -4.83
N ILE A 85 -5.08 76.89 -5.16
CA ILE A 85 -5.29 78.11 -4.39
C ILE A 85 -6.76 78.47 -4.55
N VAL A 86 -7.54 78.29 -3.48
CA VAL A 86 -8.86 78.88 -3.34
C VAL A 86 -8.71 80.00 -2.31
N ASP A 87 -8.97 81.21 -2.78
CA ASP A 87 -8.90 82.45 -2.03
C ASP A 87 -9.77 82.43 -0.76
N ASP A 88 -9.19 83.03 0.27
CA ASP A 88 -9.73 83.22 1.60
C ASP A 88 -10.76 84.37 1.56
N ASN A 89 -12.06 84.05 1.62
CA ASN A 89 -13.04 84.98 2.16
C ASN A 89 -14.32 84.28 2.63
N ASP A 90 -14.81 84.76 3.77
CA ASP A 90 -16.15 84.60 4.34
C ASP A 90 -16.40 83.45 5.36
N ASN A 91 -16.25 83.87 6.62
CA ASN A 91 -17.26 83.81 7.69
C ASN A 91 -17.63 82.43 8.27
N VAL A 92 -17.00 82.15 9.42
CA VAL A 92 -17.28 81.04 10.33
C VAL A 92 -18.74 81.07 10.81
N LYS A 93 -19.48 79.99 10.56
CA LYS A 93 -20.65 79.62 11.37
C LYS A 93 -20.50 78.20 11.89
N GLU A 94 -20.37 78.14 13.20
CA GLU A 94 -20.45 76.98 14.07
C GLU A 94 -21.79 76.26 13.86
N THR A 95 -21.76 74.95 13.62
CA THR A 95 -22.98 74.13 13.67
C THR A 95 -22.71 72.87 14.48
N ALA A 96 -23.32 72.84 15.66
CA ALA A 96 -23.46 71.67 16.51
C ALA A 96 -24.41 70.66 15.86
N ILE A 97 -24.06 69.37 15.92
CA ILE A 97 -24.96 68.25 15.62
C ILE A 97 -24.62 67.18 16.69
N ALA A 98 -25.26 67.28 17.86
CA ALA A 98 -26.52 66.64 18.24
C ALA A 98 -26.31 65.20 18.72
N SER A 99 -26.43 65.06 20.03
CA SER A 99 -26.72 63.82 20.77
C SER A 99 -27.90 63.07 20.14
N SER A 100 -27.78 61.76 20.03
CA SER A 100 -28.93 60.86 19.86
C SER A 100 -28.82 59.77 20.91
N GLU A 101 -29.28 60.13 22.10
CA GLU A 101 -29.58 59.20 23.18
C GLU A 101 -31.01 58.67 22.97
N GLU A 102 -31.21 57.41 23.37
CA GLU A 102 -32.50 56.83 23.75
C GLU A 102 -33.45 56.39 22.62
N ILE A 103 -33.55 55.07 22.38
CA ILE A 103 -34.81 54.32 22.56
C ILE A 103 -34.47 52.85 22.88
N GLY A 104 -34.92 52.37 24.03
CA GLY A 104 -34.78 50.97 24.44
C GLY A 104 -35.63 50.04 23.58
N GLU A 105 -34.97 49.05 22.98
CA GLU A 105 -35.66 47.89 22.41
C GLU A 105 -35.22 46.66 23.21
N ALA A 106 -36.20 46.03 23.86
CA ALA A 106 -35.97 44.84 24.67
C ALA A 106 -35.41 43.71 23.79
N VAL A 107 -34.21 43.24 24.14
CA VAL A 107 -33.61 42.05 23.54
C VAL A 107 -34.47 40.84 23.92
N ILE A 108 -35.33 40.39 23.00
CA ILE A 108 -36.05 39.12 23.11
C ILE A 108 -35.03 38.01 22.90
N ILE A 109 -34.56 37.43 24.01
CA ILE A 109 -33.71 36.24 23.99
C ILE A 109 -34.58 35.08 23.52
N LYS A 110 -34.47 34.73 22.24
CA LYS A 110 -35.00 33.48 21.70
C LYS A 110 -34.23 32.34 22.39
N PRO A 111 -34.88 31.39 23.07
CA PRO A 111 -34.16 30.27 23.68
C PRO A 111 -33.48 29.47 22.57
N ILE A 112 -32.14 29.43 22.64
CA ILE A 112 -31.28 28.56 21.84
C ILE A 112 -31.69 27.12 22.13
N SER A 113 -32.26 26.45 21.12
CA SER A 113 -32.50 25.02 21.14
C SER A 113 -31.16 24.31 21.35
N PRO A 114 -31.08 23.24 22.16
CA PRO A 114 -29.83 22.51 22.32
C PRO A 114 -29.40 21.99 20.96
N THR A 115 -28.19 22.40 20.57
CA THR A 115 -27.47 21.92 19.40
C THR A 115 -27.40 20.41 19.52
N VAL A 116 -28.01 19.71 18.57
CA VAL A 116 -27.80 18.28 18.35
C VAL A 116 -26.29 18.11 18.16
N ASP A 117 -25.68 17.29 18.99
CA ASP A 117 -24.30 16.82 18.78
C ASP A 117 -24.25 16.19 17.38
N GLU A 118 -23.75 16.94 16.40
CA GLU A 118 -23.26 16.34 15.16
C GLU A 118 -22.07 15.48 15.56
N GLU A 119 -22.28 14.15 15.63
CA GLU A 119 -21.19 13.18 15.60
C GLU A 119 -20.36 13.49 14.36
N ILE A 120 -19.21 14.14 14.55
CA ILE A 120 -18.19 14.26 13.50
C ILE A 120 -17.89 12.83 13.06
N PRO A 121 -18.16 12.44 11.81
CA PRO A 121 -17.83 11.11 11.35
C PRO A 121 -16.31 10.99 11.44
N VAL A 122 -15.85 10.10 12.32
CA VAL A 122 -14.43 9.76 12.44
C VAL A 122 -13.97 9.35 11.05
N GLU A 123 -13.10 10.16 10.44
CA GLU A 123 -12.52 9.81 9.15
C GLU A 123 -11.85 8.44 9.31
N ASP A 124 -12.38 7.45 8.61
CA ASP A 124 -11.83 6.10 8.60
C ASP A 124 -10.45 6.15 7.92
N GLU A 125 -9.40 6.41 8.71
CA GLU A 125 -8.02 6.45 8.27
C GLU A 125 -7.66 5.16 7.52
N ILE A 126 -7.09 5.32 6.32
CA ILE A 126 -6.62 4.22 5.50
C ILE A 126 -5.21 3.86 5.98
N PHE A 127 -5.05 2.69 6.59
CA PHE A 127 -3.75 2.23 7.05
C PHE A 127 -2.93 1.70 5.87
N GLU A 128 -1.72 2.22 5.67
CA GLU A 128 -0.78 1.70 4.66
C GLU A 128 0.01 0.49 5.17
N VAL A 129 0.31 0.46 6.47
CA VAL A 129 1.02 -0.64 7.14
C VAL A 129 0.17 -1.12 8.30
N VAL A 130 -0.09 -2.43 8.32
CA VAL A 130 -0.93 -3.10 9.32
C VAL A 130 -0.14 -4.24 9.97
N GLU A 131 -0.45 -4.57 11.21
CA GLU A 131 0.13 -5.73 11.91
C GLU A 131 -0.18 -7.04 11.17
N LYS A 132 -1.40 -7.14 10.61
CA LYS A 132 -1.83 -8.29 9.81
C LYS A 132 -2.42 -7.82 8.49
N ASN A 133 -1.81 -8.26 7.40
CA ASN A 133 -2.25 -7.91 6.05
C ASN A 133 -3.59 -8.56 5.69
N PRO A 134 -4.34 -7.95 4.76
CA PRO A 134 -5.51 -8.59 4.16
C PRO A 134 -5.17 -9.93 3.54
N GLU A 135 -6.05 -10.92 3.76
CA GLU A 135 -5.92 -12.25 3.17
C GLU A 135 -7.08 -12.50 2.20
N PHE A 136 -6.77 -12.98 1.01
CA PHE A 136 -7.80 -13.46 0.09
C PHE A 136 -8.22 -14.88 0.47
N SER A 137 -9.51 -15.08 0.78
CA SER A 137 -10.07 -16.39 1.06
C SER A 137 -11.32 -16.63 0.20
N TYR A 138 -11.20 -17.51 -0.80
CA TYR A 138 -12.35 -17.93 -1.60
C TYR A 138 -12.27 -19.43 -1.89
N ASN A 139 -13.15 -20.23 -1.27
CA ASN A 139 -13.25 -21.68 -1.51
C ASN A 139 -11.90 -22.43 -1.44
N GLY A 140 -10.98 -22.02 -0.56
CA GLY A 140 -9.64 -22.61 -0.44
C GLY A 140 -8.66 -22.26 -1.57
N MET A 141 -9.05 -21.38 -2.50
CA MET A 141 -8.23 -20.90 -3.60
C MET A 141 -7.32 -19.76 -3.14
N SER A 142 -6.06 -19.79 -3.60
CA SER A 142 -5.15 -18.66 -3.41
C SER A 142 -5.47 -17.51 -4.37
N LEU A 143 -5.09 -16.29 -4.01
CA LEU A 143 -5.26 -15.12 -4.88
C LEU A 143 -4.69 -15.35 -6.28
N MET A 144 -3.49 -15.93 -6.36
CA MET A 144 -2.82 -16.20 -7.64
C MET A 144 -3.59 -17.19 -8.51
N GLN A 145 -4.19 -18.22 -7.89
CA GLN A 145 -5.03 -19.18 -8.62
C GLN A 145 -6.34 -18.54 -9.09
N TYR A 146 -6.95 -17.67 -8.28
CA TYR A 146 -8.15 -16.94 -8.67
C TYR A 146 -7.88 -16.00 -9.83
N LEU A 147 -6.79 -15.25 -9.77
CA LEU A 147 -6.34 -14.37 -10.84
C LEU A 147 -6.11 -15.18 -12.13
N GLY A 148 -5.34 -16.27 -12.06
CA GLY A 148 -5.09 -17.11 -13.24
C GLY A 148 -6.35 -17.69 -13.90
N LYS A 149 -7.42 -17.93 -13.14
CA LYS A 149 -8.71 -18.41 -13.68
C LYS A 149 -9.65 -17.31 -14.15
N SER A 150 -9.57 -16.13 -13.54
CA SER A 150 -10.53 -15.03 -13.75
C SER A 150 -10.06 -14.01 -14.78
N ILE A 151 -8.75 -13.96 -15.04
CA ILE A 151 -8.14 -13.12 -16.07
C ILE A 151 -8.54 -13.61 -17.45
N LYS A 152 -9.03 -12.70 -18.28
CA LYS A 152 -9.32 -12.91 -19.69
C LYS A 152 -8.41 -12.01 -20.50
N TYR A 153 -7.54 -12.59 -21.31
CA TYR A 153 -6.61 -11.81 -22.11
C TYR A 153 -7.36 -11.03 -23.21
N PRO A 154 -7.27 -9.69 -23.27
CA PRO A 154 -7.89 -8.91 -24.33
C PRO A 154 -7.32 -9.30 -25.71
N THR A 155 -8.17 -9.45 -26.73
CA THR A 155 -7.74 -9.87 -28.08
C THR A 155 -6.65 -8.96 -28.65
N ILE A 156 -6.79 -7.65 -28.46
CA ILE A 156 -5.83 -6.64 -28.94
C ILE A 156 -4.44 -6.89 -28.35
N ALA A 157 -4.36 -7.16 -27.04
CA ALA A 157 -3.09 -7.43 -26.37
C ALA A 157 -2.49 -8.81 -26.76
N GLN A 158 -3.32 -9.76 -27.21
CA GLN A 158 -2.85 -11.03 -27.78
C GLN A 158 -2.24 -10.83 -29.17
N GLU A 159 -2.90 -10.06 -30.02
CA GLU A 159 -2.44 -9.76 -31.38
C GLU A 159 -1.12 -8.98 -31.39
N THR A 160 -0.95 -8.04 -30.46
CA THR A 160 0.28 -7.26 -30.31
C THR A 160 1.39 -8.00 -29.56
N GLY A 161 1.11 -9.19 -29.00
CA GLY A 161 2.07 -9.97 -28.23
C GLY A 161 2.47 -9.32 -26.89
N THR A 162 1.70 -8.35 -26.39
CA THR A 162 2.09 -7.53 -25.24
C THR A 162 1.91 -8.31 -23.93
N GLN A 163 2.98 -8.60 -23.22
CA GLN A 163 2.98 -9.31 -21.93
C GLN A 163 3.61 -8.47 -20.82
N GLY A 164 3.34 -8.80 -19.57
CA GLY A 164 4.02 -8.15 -18.45
C GLY A 164 3.31 -8.27 -17.11
N ARG A 165 3.75 -7.43 -16.17
CA ARG A 165 3.21 -7.36 -14.80
C ARG A 165 2.54 -6.01 -14.59
N VAL A 166 1.23 -6.03 -14.37
CA VAL A 166 0.45 -4.85 -13.98
C VAL A 166 0.37 -4.82 -12.46
N ILE A 167 0.74 -3.70 -11.85
CA ILE A 167 0.67 -3.52 -10.40
C ILE A 167 -0.59 -2.71 -10.08
N VAL A 168 -1.52 -3.35 -9.38
CA VAL A 168 -2.79 -2.74 -8.97
C VAL A 168 -2.80 -2.55 -7.46
N GLN A 169 -3.22 -1.37 -7.04
CA GLN A 169 -3.41 -0.97 -5.65
C GLN A 169 -4.89 -0.74 -5.39
N PHE A 170 -5.38 -1.21 -4.26
CA PHE A 170 -6.77 -1.03 -3.84
C PHE A 170 -6.86 -0.99 -2.32
N VAL A 171 -8.03 -0.62 -1.82
CA VAL A 171 -8.29 -0.54 -0.38
C VAL A 171 -9.27 -1.64 0.02
N VAL A 172 -8.91 -2.41 1.04
CA VAL A 172 -9.78 -3.41 1.64
C VAL A 172 -10.47 -2.78 2.85
N ASN A 173 -11.80 -2.72 2.81
CA ASN A 173 -12.62 -2.23 3.91
C ASN A 173 -12.67 -3.23 5.08
N LYS A 174 -13.15 -2.75 6.23
CA LYS A 174 -13.35 -3.56 7.44
C LYS A 174 -14.33 -4.74 7.23
N ASP A 175 -15.23 -4.63 6.26
CA ASP A 175 -16.19 -5.69 5.88
C ASP A 175 -15.63 -6.67 4.83
N GLY A 176 -14.40 -6.45 4.37
CA GLY A 176 -13.76 -7.24 3.33
C GLY A 176 -14.10 -6.82 1.90
N SER A 177 -14.90 -5.76 1.71
CA SER A 177 -15.15 -5.22 0.36
C SER A 177 -13.93 -4.46 -0.16
N ILE A 178 -13.80 -4.40 -1.48
CA ILE A 178 -12.71 -3.72 -2.15
C ILE A 178 -13.22 -2.38 -2.70
N VAL A 179 -12.49 -1.32 -2.44
CA VAL A 179 -12.75 0.03 -2.94
C VAL A 179 -11.47 0.68 -3.46
N ASP A 180 -11.61 1.78 -4.20
CA ASP A 180 -10.50 2.60 -4.70
C ASP A 180 -9.42 1.83 -5.47
N VAL A 181 -9.85 1.00 -6.44
CA VAL A 181 -8.94 0.25 -7.31
C VAL A 181 -8.23 1.20 -8.27
N LYS A 182 -6.90 1.23 -8.20
CA LYS A 182 -6.01 2.09 -9.01
C LYS A 182 -4.84 1.29 -9.56
N VAL A 183 -4.44 1.56 -10.79
CA VAL A 183 -3.23 0.96 -11.38
C VAL A 183 -2.04 1.86 -11.05
N VAL A 184 -1.07 1.32 -10.33
CA VAL A 184 0.17 2.05 -9.96
C VAL A 184 1.21 1.94 -11.06
N ARG A 185 1.31 0.75 -11.67
CA ARG A 185 2.21 0.50 -12.78
C ARG A 185 1.49 -0.33 -13.83
N GLY A 186 1.13 0.32 -14.91
CA GLY A 186 0.55 -0.32 -16.09
C GLY A 186 1.61 -0.87 -17.03
N VAL A 187 1.17 -1.72 -17.95
CA VAL A 187 1.98 -2.17 -19.09
C VAL A 187 1.33 -1.70 -20.38
N ASP A 188 0.03 -1.97 -20.51
CA ASP A 188 -0.77 -1.61 -21.66
C ASP A 188 -2.20 -1.28 -21.19
N PRO A 189 -2.85 -0.24 -21.77
CA PRO A 189 -4.18 0.18 -21.32
C PRO A 189 -5.25 -0.91 -21.39
N TYR A 190 -5.14 -1.90 -22.28
CA TYR A 190 -6.08 -3.01 -22.36
C TYR A 190 -5.86 -4.02 -21.23
N LEU A 191 -4.60 -4.34 -20.91
CA LEU A 191 -4.26 -5.20 -19.78
C LEU A 191 -4.63 -4.54 -18.45
N ASP A 192 -4.42 -3.23 -18.34
CA ASP A 192 -4.74 -2.45 -17.14
C ASP A 192 -6.25 -2.46 -16.84
N LYS A 193 -7.08 -2.26 -17.88
CA LYS A 193 -8.55 -2.36 -17.76
C LYS A 193 -9.00 -3.74 -17.31
N GLU A 194 -8.41 -4.79 -17.87
CA GLU A 194 -8.72 -6.16 -17.48
C GLU A 194 -8.30 -6.44 -16.04
N ALA A 195 -7.13 -5.94 -15.61
CA ALA A 195 -6.69 -6.06 -14.22
C ALA A 195 -7.67 -5.38 -13.27
N ILE A 196 -8.10 -4.14 -13.56
CA ILE A 196 -9.10 -3.41 -12.76
C ILE A 196 -10.41 -4.21 -12.68
N ARG A 197 -10.89 -4.77 -13.79
CA ARG A 197 -12.11 -5.58 -13.84
C ARG A 197 -12.01 -6.79 -12.92
N VAL A 198 -10.93 -7.57 -13.03
CA VAL A 198 -10.73 -8.78 -12.22
C VAL A 198 -10.68 -8.44 -10.73
N ILE A 199 -9.92 -7.40 -10.36
CA ILE A 199 -9.80 -6.97 -8.96
C ILE A 199 -11.15 -6.49 -8.41
N SER A 200 -11.93 -5.74 -9.20
CA SER A 200 -13.25 -5.24 -8.78
C SER A 200 -14.31 -6.34 -8.67
N THR A 201 -14.14 -7.46 -9.38
CA THR A 201 -15.08 -8.60 -9.35
C THR A 201 -14.70 -9.63 -8.27
N MET A 202 -13.66 -9.37 -7.48
CA MET A 202 -13.24 -10.30 -6.45
C MET A 202 -14.29 -10.46 -5.34
N PRO A 203 -14.41 -11.67 -4.78
CA PRO A 203 -15.23 -11.89 -3.58
C PRO A 203 -14.65 -11.15 -2.37
N LYS A 204 -15.41 -11.13 -1.27
CA LYS A 204 -14.99 -10.49 -0.02
C LYS A 204 -13.67 -11.06 0.49
N TRP A 205 -12.79 -10.16 0.90
CA TRP A 205 -11.50 -10.46 1.51
C TRP A 205 -11.63 -10.56 3.02
N LYS A 206 -10.63 -11.18 3.65
CA LYS A 206 -10.42 -11.01 5.08
C LYS A 206 -9.73 -9.66 5.30
N PRO A 207 -10.32 -8.74 6.08
CA PRO A 207 -9.74 -7.42 6.31
C PRO A 207 -8.40 -7.53 7.05
N GLY A 208 -7.57 -6.50 6.92
CA GLY A 208 -6.39 -6.36 7.76
C GLY A 208 -6.79 -6.13 9.22
N GLU A 209 -5.94 -6.55 10.14
CA GLU A 209 -6.15 -6.41 11.59
C GLU A 209 -5.05 -5.54 12.19
N GLN A 210 -5.43 -4.56 13.01
CA GLN A 210 -4.54 -3.72 13.80
C GLN A 210 -5.00 -3.74 15.24
N ARG A 211 -4.12 -4.11 16.19
CA ARG A 211 -4.49 -4.21 17.62
C ARG A 211 -5.73 -5.09 17.85
N GLY A 212 -5.88 -6.15 17.06
CA GLY A 212 -7.01 -7.08 17.11
C GLY A 212 -8.34 -6.52 16.56
N LYS A 213 -8.36 -5.34 15.93
CA LYS A 213 -9.56 -4.77 15.29
C LYS A 213 -9.42 -4.78 13.77
N PRO A 214 -10.49 -5.10 13.01
CA PRO A 214 -10.45 -4.98 11.55
C PRO A 214 -10.35 -3.51 11.15
N VAL A 215 -9.39 -3.20 10.28
CA VAL A 215 -9.12 -1.84 9.81
C VAL A 215 -9.14 -1.76 8.29
N ARG A 216 -9.47 -0.57 7.78
CA ARG A 216 -9.36 -0.26 6.36
C ARG A 216 -7.89 -0.14 5.99
N CYS A 217 -7.43 -0.90 5.02
CA CYS A 217 -6.02 -0.93 4.68
C CYS A 217 -5.78 -1.01 3.18
N LYS A 218 -4.66 -0.43 2.77
CA LYS A 218 -4.22 -0.39 1.39
C LYS A 218 -3.45 -1.66 1.04
N PHE A 219 -3.78 -2.29 -0.06
CA PHE A 219 -3.14 -3.51 -0.52
C PHE A 219 -2.73 -3.39 -1.99
N THR A 220 -1.59 -3.97 -2.33
CA THR A 220 -1.03 -3.91 -3.69
C THR A 220 -0.78 -5.32 -4.19
N VAL A 221 -1.31 -5.64 -5.37
CA VAL A 221 -1.24 -6.97 -5.97
C VAL A 221 -0.60 -6.89 -7.35
N PRO A 222 0.45 -7.69 -7.62
CA PRO A 222 0.97 -7.86 -8.96
C PRO A 222 0.09 -8.84 -9.75
N VAL A 223 -0.45 -8.39 -10.88
CA VAL A 223 -1.20 -9.21 -11.84
C VAL A 223 -0.27 -9.55 -13.02
N MET A 224 -0.02 -10.84 -13.22
CA MET A 224 0.89 -11.32 -14.26
C MET A 224 0.11 -11.73 -15.51
N PHE A 225 0.42 -11.09 -16.65
CA PHE A 225 -0.11 -11.45 -17.96
C PHE A 225 0.99 -12.13 -18.77
N LYS A 226 0.75 -13.39 -19.13
CA LYS A 226 1.61 -14.19 -20.02
C LYS A 226 0.73 -14.81 -21.09
N LEU A 227 1.15 -14.71 -22.35
CA LEU A 227 0.53 -15.49 -23.43
C LEU A 227 1.00 -16.93 -23.29
N GLN A 228 0.09 -17.86 -23.54
CA GLN A 228 0.37 -19.29 -23.58
C GLN A 228 0.95 -19.69 -24.92
#